data_AF-A0A963Z7J9-F1
#
_entry.id   AF-A0A963Z7J9-F1
#
_cell.length_a   1.000
_cell.length_b   1.000
_cell.length_c   1.000
_cell.angle_alpha   90.00
_cell.angle_beta   90.00
_cell.angle_gamma   90.00
#
_symmetry.space_group_name_H-M   'P 1'
#
loop_
_entity.id
_entity.type
_entity.pdbx_description
1 polymer ?
#
loop_
_entity_poly.entity_id
_entity_poly.type
_entity_poly.pdbx_seq_one_letter_code
_entity_poly.pdbx_strand_id
1 'polypeptide(L)'
;MSAPRPISNPNQHPNRESWLNDVASRLRPAFVQLGAPLPDRLRIAIGFPSTGRRAKATGECWDSTASADGTFEILIRPDLAEADGAIALPVAAALAHELVQAAVGIQAGKGVVFRRVALGIGLTGPMRATMPGPAFLALVAPILETVGPLPHARLEADKKAGEADQQVEGSLTTTAPRKQANRHVKCTCGTCGYVVRTARKWIDDVGAPLCPQHGPMIAEATTMA
;
A
#
# COMPACT_ATOMS: atom_id res chain seq x y z
N MET A 1 6.26 -13.81 38.14
CA MET A 1 6.55 -14.95 37.25
C MET A 1 5.58 -14.86 36.07
N SER A 2 6.01 -14.32 34.93
CA SER A 2 5.14 -14.32 33.73
C SER A 2 5.11 -15.71 33.13
N ALA A 3 3.91 -16.21 32.88
CA ALA A 3 3.66 -17.50 32.24
C ALA A 3 4.31 -17.54 30.83
N PRO A 4 4.74 -18.72 30.36
CA PRO A 4 5.23 -18.89 28.99
C PRO A 4 4.10 -18.57 28.00
N ARG A 5 4.38 -17.76 26.97
CA ARG A 5 3.46 -17.55 25.84
C ARG A 5 3.23 -18.90 25.16
N PRO A 6 1.98 -19.26 24.81
CA PRO A 6 1.72 -20.53 24.13
C PRO A 6 2.44 -20.54 22.79
N ILE A 7 2.98 -21.72 22.47
CA ILE A 7 3.66 -22.05 21.21
C ILE A 7 2.74 -21.63 20.06
N SER A 8 3.14 -20.62 19.30
CA SER A 8 2.45 -20.21 18.09
C SER A 8 2.31 -21.44 17.18
N ASN A 9 1.08 -21.80 16.83
CA ASN A 9 0.79 -22.88 15.89
C ASN A 9 1.72 -22.72 14.67
N PRO A 10 2.46 -23.76 14.22
CA PRO A 10 3.35 -23.62 13.07
C PRO A 10 2.55 -23.19 11.84
N ASN A 11 3.21 -22.49 10.93
CA ASN A 11 2.59 -22.01 9.71
C ASN A 11 2.11 -23.20 8.86
N GLN A 12 0.79 -23.30 8.64
CA GLN A 12 0.19 -24.40 7.89
C GLN A 12 0.14 -24.10 6.39
N HIS A 13 0.43 -22.86 6.00
CA HIS A 13 0.30 -22.38 4.63
C HIS A 13 1.67 -22.26 3.97
N PRO A 14 1.90 -22.86 2.78
CA PRO A 14 3.20 -22.82 2.12
C PRO A 14 3.60 -21.42 1.64
N ASN A 15 2.64 -20.50 1.46
CA ASN A 15 2.88 -19.13 1.00
C ASN A 15 1.76 -18.16 1.41
N ARG A 16 2.00 -16.87 1.19
CA ARG A 16 1.10 -15.76 1.56
C ARG A 16 -0.26 -15.90 0.87
N GLU A 17 -0.24 -16.26 -0.40
CA GLU A 17 -1.42 -16.40 -1.24
C GLU A 17 -2.33 -17.51 -0.72
N SER A 18 -1.79 -18.67 -0.31
CA SER A 18 -2.57 -19.76 0.27
C SER A 18 -3.21 -19.39 1.61
N TRP A 19 -2.51 -18.61 2.46
CA TRP A 19 -3.09 -18.07 3.70
C TRP A 19 -4.23 -17.09 3.42
N LEU A 20 -4.04 -16.16 2.48
CA LEU A 20 -5.06 -15.18 2.09
C LEU A 20 -6.32 -15.86 1.52
N ASN A 21 -6.14 -16.89 0.69
CA ASN A 21 -7.26 -17.66 0.14
C ASN A 21 -8.03 -18.42 1.22
N ASP A 22 -7.37 -18.97 2.24
CA ASP A 22 -8.03 -19.65 3.36
C ASP A 22 -8.85 -18.67 4.21
N VAL A 23 -8.27 -17.50 4.54
CA VAL A 23 -9.01 -16.42 5.23
C VAL A 23 -10.22 -15.97 4.41
N ALA A 24 -10.06 -15.74 3.10
CA ALA A 24 -11.17 -15.36 2.23
C ALA A 24 -12.26 -16.45 2.18
N SER A 25 -11.87 -17.73 2.06
CA SER A 25 -12.78 -18.87 2.07
C SER A 25 -13.60 -18.93 3.37
N ARG A 26 -12.96 -18.74 4.52
CA ARG A 26 -13.61 -18.73 5.84
C ARG A 26 -14.52 -17.53 6.06
N LEU A 27 -14.28 -16.42 5.37
CA LEU A 27 -15.18 -15.25 5.39
C LEU A 27 -16.40 -15.42 4.49
N ARG A 28 -16.38 -16.30 3.46
CA ARG A 28 -17.50 -16.50 2.52
C ARG A 28 -18.87 -16.66 3.18
N PRO A 29 -19.05 -17.41 4.29
CA PRO A 29 -20.37 -17.56 4.92
C PRO A 29 -20.97 -16.23 5.40
N ALA A 30 -20.14 -15.31 5.93
CA ALA A 30 -20.62 -13.99 6.36
C ALA A 30 -21.14 -13.16 5.17
N PHE A 31 -20.47 -13.25 4.01
CA PHE A 31 -20.88 -12.61 2.77
C PHE A 31 -22.20 -13.20 2.22
N VAL A 32 -22.37 -14.52 2.29
CA VAL A 32 -23.62 -15.20 1.90
C VAL A 32 -24.79 -14.75 2.79
N GLN A 33 -24.59 -14.70 4.12
CA GLN A 33 -25.63 -14.25 5.06
C GLN A 33 -26.08 -12.80 4.82
N LEU A 34 -25.19 -11.96 4.29
CA LEU A 34 -25.48 -10.57 3.94
C LEU A 34 -26.08 -10.42 2.52
N GLY A 35 -26.36 -11.52 1.82
CA GLY A 35 -26.89 -11.48 0.45
C GLY A 35 -25.93 -10.83 -0.55
N ALA A 36 -24.63 -10.96 -0.31
CA ALA A 36 -23.56 -10.45 -1.18
C ALA A 36 -22.46 -11.51 -1.28
N PRO A 37 -22.73 -12.67 -1.90
CA PRO A 37 -21.76 -13.76 -1.99
C PRO A 37 -20.48 -13.31 -2.70
N LEU A 38 -19.34 -13.81 -2.24
CA LEU A 38 -18.06 -13.58 -2.91
C LEU A 38 -18.05 -14.29 -4.28
N PRO A 39 -17.44 -13.68 -5.32
CA PRO A 39 -17.21 -14.34 -6.60
C PRO A 39 -16.50 -15.69 -6.43
N ASP A 40 -16.76 -16.62 -7.36
CA ASP A 40 -16.11 -17.93 -7.36
C ASP A 40 -14.61 -17.81 -7.65
N ARG A 41 -14.24 -16.88 -8.53
CA ARG A 41 -12.87 -16.67 -8.99
C ARG A 41 -12.27 -15.42 -8.37
N LEU A 42 -11.40 -15.64 -7.39
CA LEU A 42 -10.57 -14.62 -6.76
C LEU A 42 -9.11 -15.04 -6.88
N ARG A 43 -8.23 -14.08 -7.19
CA ARG A 43 -6.77 -14.22 -7.04
C ARG A 43 -6.31 -13.13 -6.07
N ILE A 44 -5.68 -13.54 -4.98
CA ILE A 44 -5.31 -12.65 -3.88
C ILE A 44 -3.81 -12.75 -3.66
N ALA A 45 -3.12 -11.61 -3.65
CA ALA A 45 -1.67 -11.55 -3.46
C ALA A 45 -1.27 -10.40 -2.53
N ILE A 46 -0.07 -10.51 -1.95
CA ILE A 46 0.58 -9.42 -1.23
C ILE A 46 1.48 -8.63 -2.20
N GLY A 47 1.20 -7.34 -2.35
CA GLY A 47 1.89 -6.46 -3.29
C GLY A 47 1.45 -5.01 -3.15
N PHE A 48 2.22 -4.09 -3.73
CA PHE A 48 1.79 -2.70 -3.79
C PHE A 48 0.64 -2.53 -4.79
N PRO A 49 -0.40 -1.74 -4.46
CA PRO A 49 -1.41 -1.30 -5.41
C PRO A 49 -0.80 -0.62 -6.65
N SER A 50 -1.64 -0.39 -7.67
CA SER A 50 -1.31 0.24 -8.95
C SER A 50 -0.54 1.56 -8.84
N THR A 51 -0.83 2.34 -7.81
CA THR A 51 -0.19 3.64 -7.55
C THR A 51 1.14 3.52 -6.77
N GLY A 52 1.59 2.29 -6.53
CA GLY A 52 2.90 1.93 -5.98
C GLY A 52 3.02 2.12 -4.48
N ARG A 53 4.26 2.06 -3.96
CA ARG A 53 4.53 2.08 -2.50
C ARG A 53 3.98 3.29 -1.76
N ARG A 54 3.82 4.43 -2.44
CA ARG A 54 3.34 5.69 -1.85
C ARG A 54 1.81 5.78 -1.82
N ALA A 55 1.11 4.76 -2.31
CA ALA A 55 -0.34 4.68 -2.20
C ALA A 55 -0.77 4.79 -0.73
N LYS A 56 -1.93 5.39 -0.48
CA LYS A 56 -2.54 5.39 0.86
C LYS A 56 -3.51 4.23 1.07
N ALA A 57 -3.97 3.60 -0.01
CA ALA A 57 -4.91 2.49 0.03
C ALA A 57 -4.23 1.24 0.59
N THR A 58 -4.85 0.57 1.56
CA THR A 58 -4.32 -0.65 2.22
C THR A 58 -4.43 -1.89 1.34
N GLY A 59 -5.27 -1.85 0.31
CA GLY A 59 -5.39 -2.85 -0.73
C GLY A 59 -5.97 -2.26 -2.01
N GLU A 60 -6.15 -3.11 -3.01
CA GLU A 60 -6.78 -2.78 -4.28
C GLU A 60 -7.43 -4.02 -4.88
N CYS A 61 -8.72 -3.90 -5.22
CA CYS A 61 -9.46 -4.88 -6.00
C CYS A 61 -9.55 -4.44 -7.46
N TRP A 62 -9.23 -5.37 -8.37
CA TRP A 62 -9.42 -5.24 -9.82
C TRP A 62 -10.62 -6.07 -10.24
N ASP A 63 -11.45 -5.48 -11.10
CA ASP A 63 -12.67 -6.12 -11.57
C ASP A 63 -12.32 -7.33 -12.44
N SER A 64 -13.19 -8.34 -12.46
CA SER A 64 -13.03 -9.51 -13.36
C SER A 64 -12.77 -9.12 -14.82
N THR A 65 -13.33 -8.00 -15.28
CA THR A 65 -13.14 -7.47 -16.65
C THR A 65 -11.71 -6.99 -16.93
N ALA A 66 -10.90 -6.74 -15.90
CA ALA A 66 -9.49 -6.38 -16.02
C ALA A 66 -8.57 -7.62 -16.11
N SER A 67 -9.09 -8.84 -15.92
CA SER A 67 -8.34 -10.08 -16.00
C SER A 67 -8.75 -10.88 -17.24
N ALA A 68 -7.78 -11.37 -18.01
CA ALA A 68 -8.03 -12.05 -19.29
C ALA A 68 -8.88 -13.32 -19.15
N ASP A 69 -8.92 -13.92 -17.97
CA ASP A 69 -9.72 -15.11 -17.68
C ASP A 69 -10.96 -14.82 -16.81
N GLY A 70 -11.33 -13.55 -16.59
CA GLY A 70 -12.51 -13.18 -15.82
C GLY A 70 -12.37 -13.35 -14.30
N THR A 71 -11.16 -13.28 -13.74
CA THR A 71 -10.91 -13.39 -12.29
C THR A 71 -10.78 -12.01 -11.63
N PHE A 72 -11.39 -11.81 -10.45
CA PHE A 72 -11.08 -10.63 -9.64
C PHE A 72 -9.67 -10.75 -9.05
N GLU A 73 -8.82 -9.73 -9.24
CA GLU A 73 -7.48 -9.68 -8.66
C GLU A 73 -7.48 -8.76 -7.43
N ILE A 74 -6.96 -9.22 -6.30
CA ILE A 74 -6.87 -8.44 -5.06
C ILE A 74 -5.41 -8.34 -4.64
N LEU A 75 -4.95 -7.12 -4.43
CA LEU A 75 -3.64 -6.82 -3.86
C LEU A 75 -3.80 -6.27 -2.46
N ILE A 76 -3.06 -6.84 -1.51
CA ILE A 76 -2.96 -6.32 -0.13
C ILE A 76 -1.56 -5.78 0.09
N ARG A 77 -1.48 -4.57 0.65
CA ARG A 77 -0.19 -3.91 0.89
C ARG A 77 0.74 -4.78 1.77
N PRO A 78 2.05 -4.81 1.46
CA PRO A 78 3.00 -5.67 2.16
C PRO A 78 3.52 -5.10 3.48
N ASP A 79 3.18 -3.85 3.82
CA ASP A 79 3.74 -3.08 4.95
C ASP A 79 2.73 -2.86 6.10
N LEU A 80 1.59 -3.56 6.06
CA LEU A 80 0.55 -3.47 7.09
C LEU A 80 0.99 -4.19 8.37
N ALA A 81 0.89 -3.49 9.50
CA ALA A 81 1.12 -4.01 10.84
C ALA A 81 0.43 -3.14 11.89
N GLU A 82 0.09 -3.75 13.03
CA GLU A 82 -0.27 -3.07 14.26
C GLU A 82 0.96 -2.41 14.90
N ALA A 83 0.73 -1.58 15.92
CA ALA A 83 1.80 -0.86 16.63
C ALA A 83 2.82 -1.81 17.31
N ASP A 84 2.40 -3.00 17.70
CA ASP A 84 3.24 -4.04 18.31
C ASP A 84 3.92 -4.96 17.28
N GLY A 85 3.73 -4.71 15.98
CA GLY A 85 4.29 -5.48 14.89
C GLY A 85 3.44 -6.68 14.45
N ALA A 86 2.27 -6.94 15.05
CA ALA A 86 1.38 -7.99 14.58
C ALA A 86 0.80 -7.66 13.18
N ILE A 87 0.84 -8.61 12.25
CA ILE A 87 0.48 -8.38 10.84
C ILE A 87 -0.83 -9.04 10.41
N ALA A 88 -1.26 -10.10 11.08
CA ALA A 88 -2.36 -10.94 10.59
C ALA A 88 -3.71 -10.20 10.57
N LEU A 89 -4.05 -9.50 11.65
CA LEU A 89 -5.28 -8.73 11.77
C LEU A 89 -5.37 -7.57 10.75
N PRO A 90 -4.37 -6.68 10.61
CA PRO A 90 -4.47 -5.58 9.64
C PRO A 90 -4.50 -6.09 8.18
N VAL A 91 -3.81 -7.20 7.87
CA VAL A 91 -3.91 -7.85 6.55
C VAL A 91 -5.32 -8.44 6.34
N ALA A 92 -5.90 -9.11 7.33
CA ALA A 92 -7.25 -9.65 7.23
C ALA A 92 -8.32 -8.55 7.11
N ALA A 93 -8.16 -7.42 7.81
CA ALA A 93 -9.05 -6.26 7.70
C ALA A 93 -8.97 -5.59 6.31
N ALA A 94 -7.77 -5.44 5.76
CA ALA A 94 -7.58 -4.95 4.39
C ALA A 94 -8.17 -5.92 3.36
N LEU A 95 -7.95 -7.22 3.54
CA LEU A 95 -8.55 -8.25 2.69
C LEU A 95 -10.07 -8.20 2.73
N ALA A 96 -10.67 -8.12 3.91
CA ALA A 96 -12.12 -8.00 4.05
C ALA A 96 -12.69 -6.79 3.31
N HIS A 97 -12.01 -5.63 3.36
CA HIS A 97 -12.40 -4.45 2.58
C HIS A 97 -12.48 -4.74 1.08
N GLU A 98 -11.42 -5.34 0.52
CA GLU A 98 -11.36 -5.66 -0.90
C GLU A 98 -12.33 -6.78 -1.29
N LEU A 99 -12.61 -7.73 -0.39
CA LEU A 99 -13.66 -8.73 -0.59
C LEU A 99 -15.05 -8.09 -0.67
N VAL A 100 -15.33 -7.01 0.08
CA VAL A 100 -16.57 -6.24 -0.12
C VAL A 100 -16.62 -5.64 -1.52
N GLN A 101 -15.52 -5.08 -2.03
CA GLN A 101 -15.47 -4.55 -3.41
C GLN A 101 -15.80 -5.64 -4.43
N ALA A 102 -15.21 -6.84 -4.30
CA ALA A 102 -15.47 -7.97 -5.18
C ALA A 102 -16.93 -8.47 -5.08
N ALA A 103 -17.51 -8.52 -3.87
CA ALA A 103 -18.87 -8.99 -3.63
C ALA A 103 -19.95 -8.08 -4.25
N VAL A 104 -19.76 -6.76 -4.20
CA VAL A 104 -20.76 -5.79 -4.67
C VAL A 104 -20.55 -5.35 -6.12
N GLY A 105 -19.42 -5.76 -6.73
CA GLY A 105 -18.96 -5.32 -8.04
C GLY A 105 -18.33 -3.92 -7.99
N ILE A 106 -17.20 -3.73 -8.69
CA ILE A 106 -16.44 -2.48 -8.61
C ILE A 106 -17.24 -1.29 -9.17
N GLN A 107 -18.06 -1.53 -10.19
CA GLN A 107 -18.90 -0.52 -10.82
C GLN A 107 -19.96 0.08 -9.88
N ALA A 108 -20.38 -0.65 -8.84
CA ALA A 108 -21.29 -0.13 -7.81
C ALA A 108 -20.63 0.93 -6.91
N GLY A 109 -19.30 1.04 -6.96
CA GLY A 109 -18.50 1.96 -6.15
C GLY A 109 -18.69 1.75 -4.64
N LYS A 110 -18.23 2.72 -3.85
CA LYS A 110 -18.36 2.73 -2.38
C LYS A 110 -19.72 3.28 -1.93
N GLY A 111 -20.79 2.83 -2.59
CA GLY A 111 -22.17 3.29 -2.38
C GLY A 111 -22.88 2.64 -1.20
N VAL A 112 -24.22 2.74 -1.18
CA VAL A 112 -25.07 2.21 -0.09
C VAL A 112 -24.90 0.70 0.12
N VAL A 113 -24.76 -0.06 -0.97
CA VAL A 113 -24.58 -1.52 -0.91
C VAL A 113 -23.24 -1.89 -0.29
N PHE A 114 -22.14 -1.26 -0.72
CA PHE A 114 -20.82 -1.43 -0.10
C PHE A 114 -20.89 -1.16 1.40
N ARG A 115 -21.49 -0.02 1.80
CA ARG A 115 -21.63 0.36 3.21
C ARG A 115 -22.40 -0.68 4.01
N ARG A 116 -23.52 -1.17 3.47
CA ARG A 116 -24.35 -2.20 4.13
C ARG A 116 -23.54 -3.47 4.39
N VAL A 117 -22.81 -3.96 3.39
CA VAL A 117 -22.02 -5.19 3.51
C VAL A 117 -20.82 -5.00 4.44
N ALA A 118 -20.07 -3.90 4.27
CA ALA A 118 -18.91 -3.59 5.13
C ALA A 118 -19.30 -3.48 6.60
N LEU A 119 -20.37 -2.74 6.92
CA LEU A 119 -20.88 -2.68 8.30
C LEU A 119 -21.43 -4.03 8.77
N GLY A 120 -22.06 -4.79 7.88
CA GLY A 120 -22.62 -6.11 8.17
C GLY A 120 -21.57 -7.14 8.61
N ILE A 121 -20.38 -7.12 8.00
CA ILE A 121 -19.24 -7.95 8.45
C ILE A 121 -18.47 -7.34 9.64
N GLY A 122 -18.90 -6.16 10.12
CA GLY A 122 -18.34 -5.51 11.30
C GLY A 122 -17.18 -4.55 11.04
N LEU A 123 -16.90 -4.18 9.78
CA LEU A 123 -15.99 -3.06 9.48
C LEU A 123 -16.66 -1.73 9.87
N THR A 124 -15.85 -0.71 10.12
CA THR A 124 -16.31 0.61 10.59
C THR A 124 -15.52 1.74 9.94
N GLY A 125 -15.84 2.99 10.29
CA GLY A 125 -15.14 4.18 9.78
C GLY A 125 -15.57 4.57 8.35
N PRO A 126 -14.80 5.44 7.69
CA PRO A 126 -15.08 5.87 6.32
C PRO A 126 -14.97 4.70 5.34
N MET A 127 -15.95 4.53 4.42
CA MET A 127 -15.92 3.42 3.43
C MET A 127 -14.72 3.48 2.47
N ARG A 128 -14.00 4.61 2.41
CA ARG A 128 -12.73 4.71 1.67
C ARG A 128 -11.54 4.10 2.40
N ALA A 129 -11.61 3.98 3.72
CA ALA A 129 -10.55 3.53 4.62
C ALA A 129 -11.19 2.92 5.88
N THR A 130 -11.76 1.72 5.73
CA THR A 130 -12.46 1.07 6.83
C THR A 130 -11.51 0.57 7.89
N MET A 131 -11.99 0.43 9.12
CA MET A 131 -11.25 -0.12 10.25
C MET A 131 -11.97 -1.35 10.81
N PRO A 132 -11.24 -2.33 11.39
CA PRO A 132 -11.86 -3.47 12.05
C PRO A 132 -12.63 -2.99 13.30
N GLY A 133 -13.95 -3.14 13.31
CA GLY A 133 -14.78 -2.89 14.49
C GLY A 133 -14.88 -4.13 15.39
N PRO A 134 -15.48 -4.01 16.59
CA PRO A 134 -15.60 -5.13 17.54
C PRO A 134 -16.26 -6.39 16.95
N ALA A 135 -17.30 -6.20 16.10
CA ALA A 135 -17.96 -7.31 15.43
C ALA A 135 -17.04 -8.02 14.42
N PHE A 136 -16.20 -7.28 13.68
CA PHE A 136 -15.22 -7.88 12.78
C PHE A 136 -14.12 -8.61 13.56
N LEU A 137 -13.66 -8.04 14.68
CA LEU A 137 -12.69 -8.70 15.54
C LEU A 137 -13.22 -10.04 16.07
N ALA A 138 -14.47 -10.07 16.54
CA ALA A 138 -15.13 -11.30 16.98
C ALA A 138 -15.31 -12.31 15.84
N LEU A 139 -15.64 -11.84 14.63
CA LEU A 139 -15.75 -12.69 13.44
C LEU A 139 -14.40 -13.31 13.03
N VAL A 140 -13.34 -12.51 13.03
CA VAL A 140 -12.06 -12.89 12.43
C VAL A 140 -11.12 -13.58 13.41
N ALA A 141 -11.25 -13.36 14.71
CA ALA A 141 -10.41 -14.01 15.73
C ALA A 141 -10.36 -15.55 15.61
N PRO A 142 -11.50 -16.29 15.59
CA PRO A 142 -11.46 -17.74 15.44
C PRO A 142 -10.95 -18.19 14.06
N ILE A 143 -11.14 -17.36 13.03
CA ILE A 143 -10.57 -17.60 11.70
C ILE A 143 -9.05 -17.56 11.78
N LEU A 144 -8.48 -16.48 12.33
CA LEU A 144 -7.03 -16.27 12.47
C LEU A 144 -6.37 -17.32 13.38
N GLU A 145 -7.06 -17.74 14.44
CA GLU A 145 -6.60 -18.85 15.28
C GLU A 145 -6.51 -20.15 14.49
N THR A 146 -7.49 -20.42 13.63
CA THR A 146 -7.52 -21.64 12.81
C THR A 146 -6.51 -21.61 11.67
N VAL A 147 -6.39 -20.49 10.94
CA VAL A 147 -5.41 -20.37 9.84
C VAL A 147 -3.98 -20.25 10.35
N GLY A 148 -3.77 -19.82 11.61
CA GLY A 148 -2.44 -19.66 12.17
C GLY A 148 -1.67 -18.48 11.56
N PRO A 149 -0.34 -18.43 11.78
CA PRO A 149 0.47 -17.27 11.44
C PRO A 149 0.54 -17.05 9.92
N LEU A 150 0.46 -15.79 9.51
CA LEU A 150 0.66 -15.40 8.11
C LEU A 150 2.14 -15.63 7.70
N PRO A 151 2.45 -16.37 6.61
CA PRO A 151 3.82 -16.57 6.09
C PRO A 151 4.37 -15.30 5.43
N HIS A 152 4.40 -14.20 6.16
CA HIS A 152 4.84 -12.89 5.75
C HIS A 152 5.55 -12.21 6.92
N ALA A 153 6.47 -11.32 6.62
CA ALA A 153 6.94 -10.31 7.57
C ALA A 153 6.66 -8.95 6.95
N ARG A 154 6.34 -7.95 7.78
CA ARG A 154 6.09 -6.59 7.31
C ARG A 154 7.25 -6.12 6.42
N LEU A 155 6.93 -5.63 5.23
CA LEU A 155 7.92 -5.02 4.34
C LEU A 155 8.15 -3.56 4.74
N GLU A 156 9.35 -3.26 5.24
CA GLU A 156 9.75 -1.91 5.65
C GLU A 156 10.13 -1.03 4.43
N ALA A 157 9.14 -0.67 3.61
CA ALA A 157 9.34 0.02 2.33
C ALA A 157 9.51 1.55 2.42
N ASP A 158 9.27 2.14 3.60
CA ASP A 158 9.39 3.57 3.86
C ASP A 158 10.75 3.99 4.45
N LYS A 159 11.63 3.01 4.72
CA LYS A 159 13.03 3.30 5.05
C LYS A 159 13.64 4.15 3.93
N LYS A 160 14.40 5.19 4.30
CA LYS A 160 15.11 6.02 3.31
C LYS A 160 16.07 5.09 2.55
N ALA A 161 16.03 5.15 1.22
CA ALA A 161 17.11 4.59 0.42
C ALA A 161 18.36 5.41 0.76
N GLY A 162 19.39 4.75 1.26
CA GLY A 162 20.65 5.37 1.65
C GLY A 162 21.33 6.05 0.46
N GLU A 163 22.13 7.06 0.77
CA GLU A 163 22.94 7.77 -0.20
C GLU A 163 24.07 6.87 -0.73
N ALA A 164 24.57 7.21 -1.92
CA ALA A 164 25.36 6.33 -2.78
C ALA A 164 26.67 5.79 -2.19
N ASP A 165 27.19 6.40 -1.12
CA ASP A 165 28.53 6.15 -0.60
C ASP A 165 28.57 5.65 0.85
N GLN A 166 27.39 5.47 1.47
CA GLN A 166 27.30 4.95 2.82
C GLN A 166 26.34 3.76 2.82
N GLN A 167 26.90 2.56 2.89
CA GLN A 167 26.18 1.39 3.41
C GLN A 167 25.84 1.68 4.89
N VAL A 168 24.86 2.55 5.11
CA VAL A 168 24.34 2.79 6.46
C VAL A 168 23.47 1.60 6.80
N GLU A 169 23.82 0.92 7.88
CA GLU A 169 23.03 -0.13 8.49
C GLU A 169 21.57 0.38 8.67
N GLY A 170 20.61 -0.25 8.00
CA GLY A 170 19.19 0.17 8.00
C GLY A 170 18.69 0.95 6.77
N SER A 171 19.52 1.16 5.75
CA SER A 171 19.13 1.74 4.45
C SER A 171 18.26 0.78 3.60
N LEU A 172 17.22 1.32 2.94
CA LEU A 172 16.41 0.56 1.97
C LEU A 172 17.23 0.21 0.73
N THR A 173 17.50 -1.08 0.54
CA THR A 173 18.23 -1.60 -0.64
C THR A 173 17.27 -2.41 -1.52
N THR A 174 17.14 -2.03 -2.79
CA THR A 174 16.27 -2.71 -3.78
C THR A 174 16.93 -2.69 -5.15
N THR A 175 16.49 -3.54 -6.07
CA THR A 175 16.91 -3.53 -7.48
C THR A 175 16.27 -2.40 -8.30
N ALA A 176 15.39 -1.59 -7.69
CA ALA A 176 14.75 -0.48 -8.39
C ALA A 176 15.82 0.50 -8.88
N PRO A 177 15.69 1.04 -10.11
CA PRO A 177 16.59 2.06 -10.61
C PRO A 177 16.69 3.20 -9.60
N ARG A 178 17.92 3.63 -9.32
CA ARG A 178 18.14 4.79 -8.47
C ARG A 178 17.35 5.95 -9.04
N LYS A 179 16.62 6.66 -8.17
CA LYS A 179 15.96 7.88 -8.57
C LYS A 179 17.03 8.83 -9.10
N GLN A 180 17.03 9.09 -10.40
CA GLN A 180 17.86 10.16 -10.94
C GLN A 180 17.34 11.47 -10.35
N ALA A 181 18.15 12.07 -9.49
CA ALA A 181 17.92 13.41 -9.02
C ALA A 181 18.32 14.40 -10.13
N ASN A 182 17.57 14.44 -11.23
CA ASN A 182 17.59 15.61 -12.11
C ASN A 182 16.88 16.76 -11.39
N ARG A 183 17.54 17.31 -10.38
CA ARG A 183 17.06 18.49 -9.68
C ARG A 183 17.38 19.66 -10.60
N HIS A 184 16.36 20.19 -11.27
CA HIS A 184 16.52 21.47 -11.96
C HIS A 184 17.07 22.50 -10.96
N VAL A 185 18.14 23.17 -11.37
CA VAL A 185 18.81 24.21 -10.61
C VAL A 185 17.94 25.45 -10.67
N LYS A 186 17.58 25.97 -9.50
CA LYS A 186 16.83 27.22 -9.41
C LYS A 186 17.77 28.39 -9.71
N CYS A 187 17.37 29.22 -10.66
CA CYS A 187 18.01 30.47 -11.00
C CYS A 187 17.06 31.61 -10.62
N THR A 188 17.56 32.64 -9.95
CA THR A 188 16.76 33.78 -9.48
C THR A 188 17.36 35.07 -10.00
N CYS A 189 16.52 35.97 -10.50
CA CYS A 189 16.95 37.33 -10.84
C CYS A 189 17.26 38.11 -9.55
N GLY A 190 18.46 38.68 -9.46
CA GLY A 190 18.88 39.45 -8.28
C GLY A 190 18.11 40.76 -8.07
N THR A 191 17.37 41.24 -9.08
CA THR A 191 16.67 42.53 -9.03
C THR A 191 15.18 42.38 -8.75
N CYS A 192 14.46 41.58 -9.56
CA CYS A 192 13.01 41.45 -9.45
C CYS A 192 12.52 40.13 -8.85
N GLY A 193 13.42 39.21 -8.50
CA GLY A 193 13.06 37.93 -7.90
C GLY A 193 12.41 36.92 -8.86
N TYR A 194 12.39 37.19 -10.18
CA TYR A 194 11.95 36.22 -11.19
C TYR A 194 12.71 34.89 -11.05
N VAL A 195 12.01 33.75 -11.17
CA VAL A 195 12.59 32.41 -10.96
C VAL A 195 12.45 31.56 -12.21
N VAL A 196 13.56 30.94 -12.63
CA VAL A 196 13.62 29.92 -13.68
C VAL A 196 14.29 28.68 -13.10
N ARG A 197 13.88 27.49 -13.56
CA ARG A 197 14.53 26.23 -13.21
C ARG A 197 15.06 25.58 -14.48
N THR A 198 16.35 25.30 -14.54
CA THR A 198 16.99 24.67 -15.72
C THR A 198 17.93 23.53 -15.31
N ALA A 199 18.34 22.68 -16.24
CA ALA A 199 19.30 21.61 -15.97
C ALA A 199 20.70 22.19 -15.75
N ARG A 200 21.47 21.58 -14.83
CA ARG A 200 22.87 21.96 -14.54
C ARG A 200 23.72 22.00 -15.81
N LYS A 201 23.56 20.99 -16.68
CA LYS A 201 24.19 20.93 -17.99
C LYS A 201 24.07 22.24 -18.78
N TRP A 202 22.89 22.85 -18.84
CA TRP A 202 22.70 24.09 -19.61
C TRP A 202 23.38 25.30 -18.96
N ILE A 203 23.44 25.34 -17.63
CA ILE A 203 24.16 26.39 -16.91
C ILE A 203 25.65 26.28 -17.18
N ASP A 204 26.18 25.06 -17.16
CA ASP A 204 27.62 24.81 -17.31
C ASP A 204 28.08 24.95 -18.76
N ASP A 205 27.29 24.46 -19.73
CA ASP A 205 27.63 24.45 -21.16
C ASP A 205 27.31 25.78 -21.87
N VAL A 206 26.24 26.48 -21.47
CA VAL A 206 25.68 27.64 -22.20
C VAL A 206 25.56 28.89 -21.35
N GLY A 207 25.43 28.75 -20.03
CA GLY A 207 25.32 29.86 -19.08
C GLY A 207 23.95 29.98 -18.42
N ALA A 208 23.86 30.88 -17.44
CA ALA A 208 22.63 31.09 -16.68
C ALA A 208 21.50 31.68 -17.56
N PRO A 209 20.23 31.30 -17.32
CA PRO A 209 19.10 31.88 -18.02
C PRO A 209 19.03 33.40 -17.79
N LEU A 210 18.40 34.11 -18.73
CA LEU A 210 18.22 35.55 -18.65
C LEU A 210 16.84 35.89 -18.10
N CYS A 211 16.80 36.83 -17.16
CA CYS A 211 15.59 37.56 -16.81
C CYS A 211 15.19 38.43 -18.02
N PRO A 212 13.93 38.38 -18.48
CA PRO A 212 13.47 39.19 -19.62
C PRO A 212 13.68 40.70 -19.46
N GLN A 213 13.82 41.19 -18.23
CA GLN A 213 13.97 42.61 -17.92
C GLN A 213 15.38 42.99 -17.44
N HIS A 214 16.05 42.11 -16.69
CA HIS A 214 17.28 42.47 -15.96
C HIS A 214 18.51 41.64 -16.38
N GLY A 215 18.39 40.79 -17.41
CA GLY A 215 19.53 40.03 -17.91
C GLY A 215 19.93 38.84 -17.02
N PRO A 216 21.21 38.46 -16.95
CA PRO A 216 21.65 37.19 -16.36
C PRO A 216 21.13 36.93 -14.94
N MET A 217 20.66 35.69 -14.71
CA MET A 217 20.12 35.26 -13.42
C MET A 217 21.17 34.53 -12.58
N ILE A 218 21.00 34.52 -11.26
CA ILE A 218 21.91 33.85 -10.32
C ILE A 218 21.42 32.43 -10.07
N ALA A 219 22.22 31.43 -10.43
CA ALA A 219 21.95 30.03 -10.12
C ALA A 219 22.26 29.70 -8.65
N GLU A 220 21.38 28.94 -7.98
CA GLU A 220 21.68 28.41 -6.65
C GLU A 220 22.90 27.48 -6.73
N ALA A 221 23.86 27.68 -5.81
CA ALA A 221 24.97 26.76 -5.62
C ALA A 221 24.42 25.40 -5.18
N THR A 222 24.87 24.33 -5.81
CA THR A 222 24.61 23.00 -5.27
C THR A 222 25.47 22.86 -4.03
N THR A 223 24.87 22.73 -2.84
CA THR A 223 25.59 22.17 -1.70
C THR A 223 25.98 20.75 -2.13
N MET A 224 27.28 20.49 -2.31
CA MET A 224 27.74 19.12 -2.44
C MET A 224 27.43 18.45 -1.10
N ALA A 225 26.48 17.54 -1.12
CA ALA A 225 26.23 16.58 -0.06
C ALA A 225 26.93 15.28 -0.47
#